data_AF-A0A7W4A5J3-F1
#
_entry.id   AF-A0A7W4A5J3-F1
#
_cell.length_a   1.000
_cell.length_b   1.000
_cell.length_c   1.000
_cell.angle_alpha   90.00
_cell.angle_beta   90.00
_cell.angle_gamma   90.00
#
_symmetry.space_group_name_H-M   'P 1'
#
loop_
_entity.id
_entity.type
_entity.pdbx_description
1 polymer ?
#
loop_
_entity_poly.entity_id
_entity_poly.type
_entity_poly.pdbx_seq_one_letter_code
_entity_poly.pdbx_strand_id
1 'polypeptide(L)'
;MTQSRQSQVSLSDTPYYHCISRCVRRAYLCGEDKYTEKSFEHRRQWVVERMHYLAFLFNIDICAYAIMSNHYHLVLHIDEALNESLSHEEVCERWCQLYSKPILVERWQSKQTTSEAENKAALAIIEGWRGRLADISWFMRCLNEFIARKANKEDECSGRFYSLPSMALTLQAS
;
A
#
# COMPACT_ATOMS: atom_id res chain seq x y z
N MET A 1 -19.07 13.72 14.61
CA MET A 1 -17.70 14.14 14.96
C MET A 1 -16.72 13.46 14.02
N THR A 2 -15.74 14.19 13.47
CA THR A 2 -14.64 13.62 12.67
C THR A 2 -13.66 12.90 13.60
N GLN A 3 -13.60 11.57 13.52
CA GLN A 3 -12.61 10.77 14.25
C GLN A 3 -11.26 10.74 13.51
N SER A 4 -10.18 10.52 14.25
CA SER A 4 -8.85 10.38 13.64
C SER A 4 -8.78 9.04 12.90
N ARG A 5 -8.06 8.99 11.78
CA ARG A 5 -8.01 7.80 10.92
C ARG A 5 -7.41 6.57 11.60
N GLN A 6 -6.44 6.81 12.48
CA GLN A 6 -5.87 5.76 13.30
C GLN A 6 -6.93 5.12 14.22
N SER A 7 -7.93 5.89 14.66
CA SER A 7 -9.05 5.35 15.44
C SER A 7 -10.13 4.66 14.60
N GLN A 8 -10.04 4.66 13.27
CA GLN A 8 -10.99 3.98 12.37
C GLN A 8 -10.53 2.58 11.96
N VAL A 9 -9.27 2.22 12.21
CA VAL A 9 -8.73 0.88 11.95
C VAL A 9 -8.55 0.18 13.29
N SER A 10 -9.30 -0.89 13.50
CA SER A 10 -9.37 -1.65 14.73
C SER A 10 -9.46 -3.12 14.38
N LEU A 11 -8.33 -3.82 14.45
CA LEU A 11 -8.24 -5.24 14.13
C LEU A 11 -9.07 -6.10 15.09
N SER A 12 -9.27 -5.63 16.33
CA SER A 12 -10.18 -6.25 17.29
C SER A 12 -11.65 -6.19 16.87
N ASP A 13 -12.04 -5.19 16.07
CA ASP A 13 -13.42 -5.05 15.60
C ASP A 13 -13.64 -5.81 14.28
N THR A 14 -12.69 -5.72 13.35
CA THR A 14 -12.69 -6.51 12.11
C THR A 14 -11.33 -6.43 11.39
N PRO A 15 -10.92 -7.52 10.70
CA PRO A 15 -9.77 -7.49 9.81
C PRO A 15 -10.12 -6.98 8.39
N TYR A 16 -11.40 -6.69 8.09
CA TYR A 16 -11.87 -6.30 6.75
C TYR A 16 -12.15 -4.80 6.60
N TYR A 17 -11.63 -4.21 5.52
CA TYR A 17 -11.72 -2.77 5.26
C TYR A 17 -12.02 -2.44 3.81
N HIS A 18 -12.94 -1.51 3.58
CA HIS A 18 -13.23 -0.92 2.29
C HIS A 18 -12.43 0.36 2.10
N CYS A 19 -11.54 0.38 1.12
CA CYS A 19 -10.69 1.52 0.81
C CYS A 19 -11.08 2.17 -0.52
N ILE A 20 -11.08 3.50 -0.56
CA ILE A 20 -11.41 4.27 -1.76
C ILE A 20 -10.36 5.35 -2.00
N SER A 21 -9.87 5.45 -3.24
CA SER A 21 -9.04 6.57 -3.71
C SER A 21 -9.64 7.18 -4.96
N ARG A 22 -9.86 8.49 -4.95
CA ARG A 22 -10.43 9.26 -6.07
C ARG A 22 -9.42 10.25 -6.63
N CYS A 23 -9.36 10.35 -7.95
CA CYS A 23 -8.54 11.32 -8.65
C CYS A 23 -9.07 12.74 -8.48
N VAL A 24 -8.17 13.73 -8.52
CA VAL A 24 -8.51 15.16 -8.56
C VAL A 24 -8.22 15.74 -9.94
N ARG A 25 -8.51 17.04 -10.14
CA ARG A 25 -8.19 17.78 -11.38
C ARG A 25 -8.83 17.21 -12.65
N ARG A 26 -9.96 16.50 -12.52
CA ARG A 26 -10.58 15.75 -13.62
C ARG A 26 -9.60 14.76 -14.31
N ALA A 27 -8.56 14.33 -13.59
CA ALA A 27 -7.63 13.34 -14.11
C ALA A 27 -8.33 11.99 -14.24
N TYR A 28 -8.01 11.27 -15.31
CA TYR A 28 -8.50 9.92 -15.54
C TYR A 28 -7.52 8.91 -14.95
N LEU A 29 -8.06 8.06 -14.06
CA LEU A 29 -7.42 6.84 -13.61
C LEU A 29 -7.36 5.83 -14.75
N CYS A 30 -8.45 5.70 -15.52
CA CYS A 30 -8.56 4.91 -16.73
C CYS A 30 -9.80 5.36 -17.54
N GLY A 31 -10.13 4.67 -18.62
CA GLY A 31 -11.24 5.02 -19.51
C GLY A 31 -10.91 6.12 -20.50
N GLU A 32 -11.92 6.59 -21.21
CA GLU A 32 -11.79 7.56 -22.30
C GLU A 32 -12.28 8.93 -21.87
N ASP A 33 -11.50 9.96 -22.20
CA ASP A 33 -11.93 11.34 -22.02
C ASP A 33 -12.76 11.81 -23.21
N LYS A 34 -14.08 11.93 -22.99
CA LYS A 34 -15.04 12.32 -24.03
C LYS A 34 -14.80 13.72 -24.63
N TYR A 35 -14.04 14.58 -23.96
CA TYR A 35 -13.74 15.93 -24.47
C TYR A 35 -12.51 15.97 -25.37
N THR A 36 -11.51 15.15 -25.09
CA THR A 36 -10.24 15.12 -25.82
C THR A 36 -10.08 13.88 -26.70
N GLU A 37 -11.03 12.93 -26.62
CA GLU A 37 -11.00 11.60 -27.24
C GLU A 37 -9.76 10.77 -26.87
N LYS A 38 -9.03 11.19 -25.82
CA LYS A 38 -7.84 10.50 -25.36
C LYS A 38 -8.25 9.33 -24.48
N SER A 39 -7.77 8.14 -24.83
CA SER A 39 -7.93 6.94 -24.00
C SER A 39 -6.80 6.83 -22.96
N PHE A 40 -7.20 6.56 -21.73
CA PHE A 40 -6.34 6.24 -20.59
C PHE A 40 -6.57 4.80 -20.11
N GLU A 41 -7.28 3.97 -20.88
CA GLU A 41 -7.69 2.63 -20.45
C GLU A 41 -6.51 1.72 -20.10
N HIS A 42 -5.35 1.93 -20.74
CA HIS A 42 -4.10 1.23 -20.43
C HIS A 42 -3.66 1.40 -18.96
N ARG A 43 -4.03 2.50 -18.31
CA ARG A 43 -3.71 2.75 -16.89
C ARG A 43 -4.45 1.80 -15.95
N ARG A 44 -5.59 1.22 -16.35
CA ARG A 44 -6.29 0.20 -15.55
C ARG A 44 -5.36 -0.96 -15.24
N GLN A 45 -4.62 -1.42 -16.24
CA GLN A 45 -3.66 -2.52 -16.08
C GLN A 45 -2.57 -2.17 -15.07
N TRP A 46 -2.09 -0.93 -15.05
CA TRP A 46 -1.10 -0.49 -14.06
C TRP A 46 -1.64 -0.60 -12.63
N VAL A 47 -2.92 -0.27 -12.42
CA VAL A 47 -3.57 -0.38 -11.11
C VAL A 47 -3.68 -1.85 -10.71
N VAL A 48 -4.19 -2.71 -11.61
CA VAL A 48 -4.39 -4.15 -11.36
C VAL A 48 -3.07 -4.88 -11.09
N GLU A 49 -2.04 -4.64 -11.88
CA GLU A 49 -0.72 -5.25 -11.65
C GLU A 49 -0.12 -4.77 -10.33
N ARG A 50 -0.21 -3.47 -10.05
CA ARG A 50 0.38 -2.91 -8.83
C ARG A 50 -0.32 -3.40 -7.58
N MET A 51 -1.64 -3.52 -7.58
CA MET A 51 -2.39 -4.02 -6.42
C MET A 51 -2.07 -5.49 -6.14
N HIS A 52 -2.01 -6.35 -7.16
CA HIS A 52 -1.66 -7.76 -6.97
C HIS A 52 -0.20 -7.93 -6.53
N TYR A 53 0.71 -7.14 -7.09
CA TYR A 53 2.10 -7.12 -6.64
C TYR A 53 2.22 -6.71 -5.16
N LEU A 54 1.46 -5.69 -4.73
CA LEU A 54 1.47 -5.28 -3.32
C LEU A 54 0.83 -6.32 -2.41
N ALA A 55 -0.27 -6.96 -2.82
CA ALA A 55 -0.91 -8.02 -2.04
C ALA A 55 -0.02 -9.25 -1.88
N PHE A 56 0.87 -9.52 -2.83
CA PHE A 56 1.88 -10.57 -2.70
C PHE A 56 2.97 -10.23 -1.66
N LEU A 57 3.30 -8.95 -1.50
CA LEU A 57 4.36 -8.50 -0.58
C LEU A 57 3.85 -8.18 0.83
N PHE A 58 2.68 -7.59 0.92
CA PHE A 58 2.01 -7.25 2.17
C PHE A 58 1.27 -8.46 2.72
N ASN A 59 1.03 -8.48 4.03
CA ASN A 59 0.17 -9.45 4.70
C ASN A 59 -1.30 -8.96 4.62
N ILE A 60 -1.72 -8.59 3.41
CA ILE A 60 -3.02 -7.99 3.13
C ILE A 60 -3.59 -8.61 1.85
N ASP A 61 -4.70 -9.30 1.99
CA ASP A 61 -5.43 -9.86 0.85
C ASP A 61 -6.35 -8.83 0.22
N ILE A 62 -6.57 -8.97 -1.09
CA ILE A 62 -7.61 -8.23 -1.81
C ILE A 62 -8.80 -9.17 -1.99
N CYS A 63 -9.87 -8.96 -1.22
CA CYS A 63 -11.07 -9.77 -1.33
C CYS A 63 -11.94 -9.38 -2.53
N ALA A 64 -11.97 -8.09 -2.85
CA ALA A 64 -12.71 -7.56 -4.00
C ALA A 64 -12.15 -6.21 -4.45
N TYR A 65 -12.37 -5.85 -5.71
CA TYR A 65 -12.04 -4.52 -6.21
C TYR A 65 -12.96 -4.07 -7.35
N ALA A 66 -13.07 -2.75 -7.51
CA ALA A 66 -13.70 -2.12 -8.66
C ALA A 66 -12.88 -0.91 -9.10
N ILE A 67 -12.59 -0.80 -10.40
CA ILE A 67 -11.82 0.32 -10.97
C ILE A 67 -12.72 1.08 -11.94
N MET A 68 -12.93 2.36 -11.64
CA MET A 68 -13.72 3.29 -12.42
C MET A 68 -12.80 4.34 -13.06
N SER A 69 -13.34 5.16 -13.96
CA SER A 69 -12.53 6.12 -14.73
C SER A 69 -11.78 7.14 -13.87
N ASN A 70 -12.27 7.47 -12.66
CA ASN A 70 -11.69 8.48 -11.79
C ASN A 70 -11.50 8.05 -10.33
N HIS A 71 -11.74 6.79 -9.99
CA HIS A 71 -11.51 6.24 -8.66
C HIS A 71 -11.48 4.72 -8.67
N TYR A 72 -11.00 4.12 -7.60
CA TYR A 72 -11.11 2.69 -7.37
C TYR A 72 -11.60 2.40 -5.95
N HIS A 73 -12.17 1.21 -5.79
CA HIS A 73 -12.60 0.61 -4.52
C HIS A 73 -11.82 -0.68 -4.29
N LEU A 74 -11.33 -0.90 -3.08
CA LEU A 74 -10.69 -2.14 -2.63
C LEU A 74 -11.36 -2.64 -1.37
N VAL A 75 -11.63 -3.94 -1.31
CA VAL A 75 -11.93 -4.63 -0.06
C VAL A 75 -10.68 -5.40 0.33
N LEU A 76 -10.11 -5.03 1.48
CA LEU A 76 -8.86 -5.54 1.99
C LEU A 76 -9.10 -6.36 3.26
N HIS A 77 -8.32 -7.41 3.44
CA HIS A 77 -8.28 -8.23 4.65
C HIS A 77 -6.85 -8.25 5.19
N ILE A 78 -6.65 -7.91 6.47
CA ILE A 78 -5.33 -7.99 7.10
C ILE A 78 -5.15 -9.40 7.68
N ASP A 79 -4.12 -10.12 7.24
CA ASP A 79 -3.79 -11.45 7.76
C ASP A 79 -2.75 -11.34 8.89
N GLU A 80 -3.25 -11.17 10.12
CA GLU A 80 -2.40 -11.10 11.32
C GLU A 80 -1.65 -12.41 11.58
N ALA A 81 -2.27 -13.56 11.31
CA ALA A 81 -1.66 -14.86 11.53
C ALA A 81 -0.45 -15.06 10.61
N LEU A 82 -0.57 -14.72 9.32
CA LEU A 82 0.56 -14.72 8.42
C LEU A 82 1.62 -13.73 8.89
N ASN A 83 1.23 -12.50 9.25
CA ASN A 83 2.15 -11.46 9.69
C ASN A 83 2.99 -11.85 10.92
N GLU A 84 2.38 -12.54 11.89
CA GLU A 84 3.06 -13.05 13.08
C GLU A 84 3.96 -14.25 12.77
N SER A 85 3.59 -15.07 11.79
CA SER A 85 4.34 -16.27 11.42
C SER A 85 5.65 -16.00 10.66
N LEU A 86 5.82 -14.81 10.05
CA LEU A 86 7.01 -14.54 9.24
C LEU A 86 8.29 -14.49 10.07
N SER A 87 9.35 -15.07 9.54
CA SER A 87 10.71 -14.83 10.02
C SER A 87 11.15 -13.39 9.75
N HIS A 88 12.19 -12.94 10.47
CA HIS A 88 12.82 -11.63 10.23
C HIS A 88 13.41 -11.55 8.82
N GLU A 89 13.92 -12.66 8.30
CA GLU A 89 14.44 -12.82 6.95
C GLU A 89 13.34 -12.58 5.90
N GLU A 90 12.19 -13.24 6.03
CA GLU A 90 11.05 -13.07 5.10
C GLU A 90 10.51 -11.63 5.12
N VAL A 91 10.45 -11.00 6.28
CA VAL A 91 10.08 -9.57 6.39
C VAL A 91 11.06 -8.70 5.62
N CYS A 92 12.37 -8.94 5.75
CA CYS A 92 13.38 -8.22 5.00
C CYS A 92 13.22 -8.44 3.49
N GLU A 93 13.06 -9.70 3.05
CA GLU A 93 12.91 -10.04 1.63
C GLU A 93 11.73 -9.31 1.00
N ARG A 94 10.56 -9.33 1.65
CA ARG A 94 9.35 -8.64 1.18
C ARG A 94 9.53 -7.13 1.16
N TRP A 95 10.08 -6.54 2.23
CA TRP A 95 10.29 -5.09 2.31
C TRP A 95 11.28 -4.59 1.26
N CYS A 96 12.35 -5.36 1.01
CA CYS A 96 13.39 -5.00 0.06
C CYS A 96 12.94 -4.99 -1.41
N GLN A 97 11.80 -5.61 -1.72
CA GLN A 97 11.17 -5.51 -3.05
C GLN A 97 10.63 -4.09 -3.33
N LEU A 98 10.39 -3.29 -2.28
CA LEU A 98 9.81 -1.94 -2.38
C LEU A 98 10.79 -0.83 -2.02
N TYR A 99 11.68 -1.08 -1.06
CA TYR A 99 12.56 -0.08 -0.48
C TYR A 99 13.98 -0.61 -0.31
N SER A 100 14.97 0.27 -0.26
CA SER A 100 16.35 -0.11 0.02
C SER A 100 16.55 -0.51 1.48
N LYS A 101 17.42 -1.49 1.71
CA LYS A 101 17.83 -1.94 3.04
C LYS A 101 18.88 -0.99 3.65
N PRO A 102 18.75 -0.60 4.94
CA PRO A 102 19.81 0.06 5.68
C PRO A 102 21.01 -0.87 5.88
N ILE A 103 22.22 -0.29 5.91
CA ILE A 103 23.49 -1.02 6.11
C ILE A 103 23.46 -1.89 7.37
N LEU A 104 22.85 -1.39 8.44
CA LEU A 104 22.75 -2.13 9.71
C LEU A 104 21.98 -3.45 9.54
N VAL A 105 20.87 -3.44 8.79
CA VAL A 105 20.07 -4.66 8.53
C VAL A 105 20.81 -5.60 7.59
N GLU A 106 21.53 -5.06 6.61
CA GLU A 106 22.39 -5.87 5.74
C GLU A 106 23.49 -6.59 6.52
N ARG A 107 24.18 -5.89 7.43
CA ARG A 107 25.18 -6.49 8.32
C ARG A 107 24.57 -7.55 9.22
N TRP A 108 23.34 -7.33 9.71
CA TRP A 108 22.62 -8.33 10.50
C TRP A 108 22.35 -9.61 9.67
N GLN A 109 21.80 -9.48 8.46
CA GLN A 109 21.54 -10.63 7.57
C GLN A 109 22.82 -11.41 7.21
N SER A 110 23.94 -10.70 7.05
CA SER A 110 25.25 -11.31 6.78
C SER A 110 26.01 -11.78 8.03
N LYS A 111 25.41 -11.71 9.22
CA LYS A 111 26.02 -12.06 10.51
C LYS A 111 27.32 -11.29 10.81
N GLN A 112 27.39 -10.03 10.36
CA GLN A 112 28.53 -9.10 10.50
C GLN A 112 28.32 -8.02 11.58
N THR A 113 27.23 -8.10 12.34
CA THR A 113 27.03 -7.29 13.55
C THR A 113 27.98 -7.75 14.64
N THR A 114 28.65 -6.82 15.31
CA THR A 114 29.71 -7.11 16.29
C THR A 114 29.24 -7.01 17.73
N SER A 115 28.05 -6.46 17.98
CA SER A 115 27.50 -6.31 19.34
C SER A 115 26.03 -6.70 19.40
N GLU A 116 25.57 -7.05 20.60
CA GLU A 116 24.16 -7.28 20.88
C GLU A 116 23.31 -6.02 20.63
N ALA A 117 23.87 -4.83 20.89
CA ALA A 117 23.21 -3.56 20.62
C ALA A 117 22.93 -3.35 19.13
N GLU A 118 23.89 -3.68 18.25
CA GLU A 118 23.70 -3.64 16.80
C GLU A 118 22.61 -4.62 16.34
N ASN A 119 22.62 -5.86 16.86
CA ASN A 119 21.59 -6.86 16.58
C ASN A 119 20.19 -6.36 16.97
N LYS A 120 20.05 -5.86 18.20
CA LYS A 120 18.78 -5.35 18.72
C LYS A 120 18.27 -4.17 17.90
N ALA A 121 19.15 -3.27 17.49
CA ALA A 121 18.78 -2.13 16.65
C ALA A 121 18.32 -2.57 15.24
N ALA A 122 18.99 -3.56 14.64
CA ALA A 122 18.55 -4.14 13.37
C ALA A 122 17.15 -4.78 13.48
N LEU A 123 16.95 -5.62 14.50
CA LEU A 123 15.67 -6.29 14.74
C LEU A 123 14.53 -5.30 15.00
N ALA A 124 14.78 -4.21 15.73
CA ALA A 124 13.79 -3.15 15.93
C ALA A 124 13.34 -2.48 14.62
N ILE A 125 14.26 -2.31 13.66
CA ILE A 125 13.93 -1.81 12.33
C ILE A 125 13.04 -2.82 11.58
N ILE A 126 13.41 -4.10 11.62
CA ILE A 126 12.69 -5.19 10.94
C ILE A 126 11.28 -5.33 11.50
N GLU A 127 11.10 -5.28 12.82
CA GLU A 127 9.76 -5.27 13.45
C GLU A 127 8.93 -4.06 13.01
N GLY A 128 9.59 -2.90 12.86
CA GLY A 128 8.96 -1.74 12.25
C GLY A 128 8.50 -1.99 10.81
N TRP A 129 9.17 -2.83 10.03
CA TRP A 129 8.74 -3.21 8.68
C TRP A 129 7.61 -4.23 8.71
N ARG A 130 7.67 -5.22 9.60
CA ARG A 130 6.59 -6.20 9.82
C ARG A 130 5.25 -5.49 10.05
N GLY A 131 5.22 -4.54 10.99
CA GLY A 131 4.03 -3.74 11.25
C GLY A 131 3.52 -2.98 10.02
N ARG A 132 4.42 -2.49 9.16
CA ARG A 132 4.05 -1.78 7.92
C ARG A 132 3.51 -2.71 6.84
N LEU A 133 4.00 -3.95 6.77
CA LEU A 133 3.52 -4.96 5.82
C LEU A 133 2.09 -5.42 6.13
N ALA A 134 1.57 -5.17 7.33
CA ALA A 134 0.17 -5.40 7.71
C ALA A 134 -0.65 -4.09 7.80
N ASP A 135 -0.09 -2.94 7.41
CA ASP A 135 -0.74 -1.64 7.54
C ASP A 135 -1.40 -1.19 6.22
N ILE A 136 -2.74 -1.02 6.26
CA ILE A 136 -3.53 -0.57 5.11
C ILE A 136 -3.09 0.80 4.60
N SER A 137 -2.72 1.72 5.48
CA SER A 137 -2.26 3.05 5.06
C SER A 137 -0.95 2.97 4.28
N TRP A 138 -0.05 2.07 4.67
CA TRP A 138 1.17 1.76 3.92
C TRP A 138 0.86 1.10 2.57
N PHE A 139 -0.03 0.11 2.54
CA PHE A 139 -0.47 -0.51 1.29
C PHE A 139 -1.04 0.52 0.31
N MET A 140 -1.99 1.34 0.79
CA MET A 140 -2.64 2.38 0.00
C MET A 140 -1.66 3.47 -0.44
N ARG A 141 -0.67 3.82 0.39
CA ARG A 141 0.41 4.75 0.02
C ARG A 141 1.24 4.18 -1.13
N CYS A 142 1.70 2.94 -1.03
CA CYS A 142 2.52 2.29 -2.05
C CYS A 142 1.79 2.13 -3.38
N LEU A 143 0.47 1.87 -3.35
CA LEU A 143 -0.37 1.81 -4.54
C LEU A 143 -0.55 3.19 -5.17
N ASN A 144 -1.02 4.16 -4.38
CA ASN A 144 -1.34 5.50 -4.87
C ASN A 144 -0.10 6.23 -5.38
N GLU A 145 1.03 6.14 -4.69
CA GLU A 145 2.24 6.82 -5.12
C GLU A 145 2.73 6.32 -6.48
N PHE A 146 2.73 5.00 -6.70
CA PHE A 146 3.15 4.42 -7.97
C PHE A 146 2.30 4.92 -9.14
N ILE A 147 0.96 4.86 -8.99
CA ILE A 147 0.03 5.29 -10.04
C ILE A 147 0.11 6.79 -10.26
N ALA A 148 0.15 7.58 -9.18
CA ALA A 148 0.24 9.04 -9.27
C ALA A 148 1.51 9.50 -9.99
N ARG A 149 2.67 8.91 -9.68
CA ARG A 149 3.94 9.24 -10.35
C ARG A 149 3.88 8.91 -11.84
N LYS A 150 3.34 7.73 -12.20
CA LYS A 150 3.27 7.28 -13.60
C LYS A 150 2.28 8.12 -14.41
N ALA A 151 1.10 8.37 -13.86
CA ALA A 151 0.07 9.21 -14.49
C ALA A 151 0.52 10.67 -14.63
N ASN A 152 1.05 11.29 -13.58
CA ASN A 152 1.54 12.67 -13.64
C ASN A 152 2.68 12.84 -14.66
N LYS A 153 3.55 11.82 -14.78
CA LYS A 153 4.61 11.81 -15.81
C LYS A 153 4.03 11.74 -17.22
N GLU A 154 3.04 10.86 -17.46
CA GLU A 154 2.36 10.76 -18.75
C GLU A 154 1.54 12.01 -19.10
N ASP A 155 0.97 12.66 -18.10
CA ASP A 155 0.18 13.89 -18.24
C ASP A 155 1.04 15.17 -18.23
N GLU A 156 2.37 15.02 -18.16
CA GLU A 156 3.35 16.13 -18.09
C GLU A 156 2.98 17.20 -17.05
N CYS A 157 2.43 16.77 -15.92
CA CYS A 157 1.90 17.68 -14.90
C CYS A 157 2.51 17.44 -13.52
N SER A 158 2.44 18.48 -12.68
CA SER A 158 2.84 18.42 -11.29
C SER A 158 1.63 18.51 -10.36
N GLY A 159 1.83 18.19 -9.09
CA GLY A 159 0.80 18.27 -8.06
C GLY A 159 0.08 16.93 -7.79
N ARG A 160 -1.03 17.01 -7.07
CA ARG A 160 -1.73 15.81 -6.56
C ARG A 160 -2.52 15.12 -7.65
N PHE A 161 -2.41 13.79 -7.69
CA PHE A 161 -3.25 12.94 -8.51
C PHE A 161 -4.51 12.49 -7.76
N TYR A 162 -4.40 12.12 -6.48
CA TYR A 162 -5.52 11.69 -5.64
C TYR A 162 -5.98 12.78 -4.66
N SER A 163 -7.26 12.72 -4.26
CA SER A 163 -7.84 13.56 -3.21
C SER A 163 -7.26 13.19 -1.85
N LEU A 164 -7.03 14.19 -0.99
CA LEU A 164 -6.77 13.90 0.41
C LEU A 164 -8.07 13.57 1.14
N PRO A 165 -8.04 12.63 2.09
CA PRO A 165 -7.19 11.43 2.15
C PRO A 165 -7.99 10.16 1.83
N SER A 166 -7.36 9.16 1.18
CA SER A 166 -7.95 7.86 0.85
C SER A 166 -8.66 7.27 2.08
N MET A 167 -9.94 6.97 1.96
CA MET A 167 -10.77 6.64 3.12
C MET A 167 -10.81 5.12 3.29
N ALA A 168 -10.36 4.62 4.45
CA ALA A 168 -10.64 3.27 4.89
C ALA A 168 -11.93 3.32 5.72
N LEU A 169 -12.91 2.52 5.33
CA LEU A 169 -14.19 2.35 6.00
C LEU A 169 -14.26 0.90 6.49
N THR A 170 -14.65 0.72 7.74
CA THR A 170 -14.88 -0.58 8.34
C THR A 170 -16.04 -1.27 7.63
N LEU A 171 -15.83 -2.47 7.11
CA LEU A 171 -16.92 -3.28 6.56
C LEU A 171 -17.57 -4.04 7.71
N GLN A 172 -18.73 -3.56 8.17
CA GLN A 172 -19.61 -4.37 8.99
C GLN A 172 -20.58 -5.09 8.06
N ALA A 173 -20.63 -6.43 8.14
CA ALA A 173 -21.69 -7.19 7.50
C ALA A 173 -23.03 -6.75 8.12
N SER A 174 -23.91 -6.18 7.30
CA SER A 174 -25.29 -5.85 7.65
C SER A 174 -26.14 -7.10 7.80
#